data_AF-T1BLK3-F1
#
_entry.id   AF-T1BLK3-F1
#
_cell.length_a   1.000
_cell.length_b   1.000
_cell.length_c   1.000
_cell.angle_alpha   90.00
_cell.angle_beta   90.00
_cell.angle_gamma   90.00
#
_symmetry.space_group_name_H-M   'P 1'
#
loop_
_entity.id
_entity.type
_entity.pdbx_description
1 polymer ?
#
loop_
_entity_poly.entity_id
_entity_poly.type
_entity_poly.pdbx_seq_one_letter_code
_entity_poly.pdbx_strand_id
1 'polypeptide(L)'
;MAVASESVAIELMGGRTIRDVEPGEVLILEHGEIAHTSKIAGTGERAHCMFEWVYFSRPDSVAEGRPVYDVRHRIGQQLAREAPIDADIVVPVPDSARPQALGFSEATGIPYAEALIKNRFVERTFILPDQKRREQEVRVKLHPVPGLLKGRRVVLLDDSIVRGTTLREIV
;
A
#
# COMPACT_ATOMS: atom_id res chain seq x y z
N MET A 1 -7.67 28.05 -2.47
CA MET A 1 -7.56 26.90 -1.54
C MET A 1 -8.09 25.65 -2.20
N ALA A 2 -7.59 24.46 -1.84
CA ALA A 2 -8.04 23.18 -2.38
C ALA A 2 -8.23 22.15 -1.26
N VAL A 3 -9.08 21.16 -1.49
CA VAL A 3 -9.30 19.99 -0.63
C VAL A 3 -9.13 18.75 -1.52
N ALA A 4 -8.49 17.71 -0.99
CA ALA A 4 -8.27 16.45 -1.70
C ALA A 4 -8.32 15.29 -0.70
N SER A 5 -8.59 14.08 -1.18
CA SER A 5 -8.59 12.86 -0.34
C SER A 5 -7.20 12.50 0.18
N GLU A 6 -6.14 12.88 -0.54
CA GLU A 6 -4.75 12.59 -0.20
C GLU A 6 -3.87 13.84 -0.38
N SER A 7 -2.91 14.02 0.53
CA SER A 7 -2.01 15.19 0.53
C SER A 7 -1.21 15.35 -0.75
N VAL A 8 -0.81 14.22 -1.38
CA VAL A 8 0.01 14.19 -2.60
C VAL A 8 -0.64 14.97 -3.75
N ALA A 9 -1.98 15.01 -3.83
CA ALA A 9 -2.67 15.77 -4.86
C ALA A 9 -2.45 17.29 -4.70
N ILE A 10 -2.37 17.78 -3.46
CA ILE A 10 -2.08 19.20 -3.19
C ILE A 10 -0.62 19.52 -3.51
N GLU A 11 0.30 18.64 -3.10
CA GLU A 11 1.75 18.83 -3.31
C GLU A 11 2.13 18.82 -4.80
N LEU A 12 1.58 17.89 -5.58
CA LEU A 12 1.81 17.83 -7.03
C LEU A 12 1.33 19.07 -7.78
N MET A 13 0.34 19.78 -7.23
CA MET A 13 -0.16 21.04 -7.76
C MET A 13 0.63 22.26 -7.27
N GLY A 14 1.75 22.05 -6.56
CA GLY A 14 2.58 23.12 -5.99
C GLY A 14 2.00 23.75 -4.72
N GLY A 15 0.97 23.13 -4.14
CA GLY A 15 0.37 23.56 -2.88
C GLY A 15 1.14 23.03 -1.66
N ARG A 16 0.73 23.50 -0.47
CA ARG A 16 1.21 22.98 0.81
C ARG A 16 0.02 22.50 1.63
N THR A 17 0.08 21.25 2.11
CA THR A 17 -0.92 20.69 3.02
C THR A 17 -0.92 21.48 4.33
N ILE A 18 -2.10 21.90 4.78
CA ILE A 18 -2.27 22.72 6.00
C ILE A 18 -2.63 21.83 7.19
N ARG A 19 -3.70 21.03 7.05
CA ARG A 19 -4.18 20.05 8.02
C ARG A 19 -5.21 19.12 7.38
N ASP A 20 -5.48 18.00 8.04
CA ASP A 20 -6.63 17.15 7.76
C ASP A 20 -7.95 17.86 8.13
N VAL A 21 -9.04 17.44 7.47
CA VAL A 21 -10.41 17.83 7.85
C VAL A 21 -10.84 17.00 9.05
N GLU A 22 -11.35 17.64 10.10
CA GLU A 22 -11.73 16.96 11.33
C GLU A 22 -13.00 16.11 11.12
N PRO A 23 -13.19 15.00 11.87
CA PRO A 23 -14.42 14.21 11.81
C PRO A 23 -15.67 15.07 12.02
N GLY A 24 -16.55 15.06 11.01
CA GLY A 24 -17.79 15.84 10.93
C GLY A 24 -17.61 17.36 10.81
N GLU A 25 -16.41 17.82 10.48
CA GLU A 25 -16.18 19.20 10.08
C GLU A 25 -16.74 19.47 8.68
N VAL A 26 -17.34 20.64 8.53
CA VAL A 26 -17.77 21.21 7.26
C VAL A 26 -16.96 22.47 7.02
N LEU A 27 -16.22 22.51 5.93
CA LEU A 27 -15.47 23.68 5.47
C LEU A 27 -16.32 24.46 4.46
N ILE A 28 -16.45 25.77 4.67
CA ILE A 28 -17.08 26.70 3.73
C ILE A 28 -15.98 27.56 3.12
N LEU A 29 -15.82 27.46 1.80
CA LEU A 29 -14.81 28.18 1.04
C LEU A 29 -15.47 29.31 0.25
N GLU A 30 -14.99 30.54 0.45
CA GLU A 30 -15.43 31.72 -0.31
C GLU A 30 -14.19 32.45 -0.85
N HIS A 31 -14.26 32.92 -2.10
CA HIS A 31 -13.18 33.68 -2.74
C HIS A 31 -11.78 33.02 -2.68
N GLY A 32 -11.74 31.70 -2.53
CA GLY A 32 -10.49 30.94 -2.48
C GLY A 32 -9.88 30.78 -1.08
N GLU A 33 -10.57 31.21 -0.03
CA GLU A 33 -10.15 31.12 1.38
C GLU A 33 -11.16 30.34 2.23
N ILE A 34 -10.74 29.92 3.45
CA ILE A 34 -11.68 29.38 4.45
C ILE A 34 -12.46 30.55 5.03
N ALA A 35 -13.72 30.69 4.63
CA ALA A 35 -14.60 31.69 5.23
C ALA A 35 -15.08 31.24 6.61
N HIS A 36 -15.53 29.98 6.70
CA HIS A 36 -16.10 29.42 7.92
C HIS A 36 -15.83 27.91 8.06
N THR A 37 -15.80 27.44 9.31
CA THR A 37 -15.78 26.02 9.66
C THR A 37 -16.91 25.74 10.64
N SER A 38 -17.68 24.67 10.41
CA SER A 38 -18.70 24.19 11.33
C SER A 38 -18.44 22.72 11.67
N LYS A 39 -18.97 22.25 12.79
CA LYS A 39 -18.88 20.84 13.20
C LYS A 39 -20.27 20.31 13.44
N ILE A 40 -20.61 19.21 12.79
CA ILE A 40 -21.89 18.52 12.98
C ILE A 40 -21.92 17.97 14.41
N ALA A 41 -23.03 18.16 15.12
CA ALA A 41 -23.19 17.62 16.47
C ALA A 41 -23.25 16.09 16.46
N GLY A 42 -22.75 15.44 17.52
CA GLY A 42 -22.81 13.98 17.66
C GLY A 42 -21.74 13.21 16.86
N THR A 43 -20.68 13.88 16.42
CA THR A 43 -19.52 13.19 15.81
C THR A 43 -18.88 12.25 16.82
N GLY A 44 -18.78 10.97 16.48
CA GLY A 44 -18.08 9.97 17.29
C GLY A 44 -16.56 10.18 17.34
N GLU A 45 -15.87 9.21 17.92
CA GLU A 45 -14.41 9.21 17.98
C GLU A 45 -13.78 9.13 16.58
N ARG A 46 -12.55 9.64 16.46
CA ARG A 46 -11.77 9.58 15.22
C ARG A 46 -11.44 8.12 14.90
N ALA A 47 -12.01 7.61 13.82
CA ALA A 47 -11.81 6.24 13.34
C ALA A 47 -11.32 6.25 11.89
N HIS A 48 -10.05 6.63 11.70
CA HIS A 48 -9.44 6.61 10.37
C HIS A 48 -9.33 5.16 9.86
N CYS A 49 -9.57 4.97 8.56
CA CYS A 49 -9.54 3.65 7.95
C CYS A 49 -8.12 3.09 7.94
N MET A 50 -7.85 2.03 8.72
CA MET A 50 -6.53 1.39 8.76
C MET A 50 -6.05 0.91 7.37
N PHE A 51 -6.99 0.55 6.50
CA PHE A 51 -6.69 0.07 5.15
C PHE A 51 -6.08 1.15 4.23
N GLU A 52 -6.24 2.44 4.56
CA GLU A 52 -5.54 3.52 3.87
C GLU A 52 -4.03 3.41 4.07
N TRP A 53 -3.59 3.18 5.31
CA TRP A 53 -2.18 2.95 5.61
C TRP A 53 -1.68 1.61 5.07
N VAL A 54 -2.48 0.55 5.15
CA VAL A 54 -2.03 -0.79 4.71
C VAL A 54 -1.84 -0.85 3.20
N TYR A 55 -2.79 -0.34 2.41
CA TYR A 55 -2.85 -0.62 0.98
C TYR A 55 -3.31 0.54 0.09
N PHE A 56 -4.43 1.21 0.43
CA PHE A 56 -5.13 2.08 -0.53
C PHE A 56 -4.41 3.39 -0.85
N SER A 57 -3.98 4.13 0.17
CA SER A 57 -3.34 5.43 -0.04
C SER A 57 -2.00 5.26 -0.77
N ARG A 58 -1.59 6.29 -1.50
CA ARG A 58 -0.26 6.30 -2.07
C ARG A 58 0.80 6.38 -0.97
N PRO A 59 1.96 5.72 -1.15
CA PRO A 59 3.01 5.73 -0.14
C PRO A 59 3.60 7.14 0.09
N ASP A 60 3.54 8.02 -0.91
CA ASP A 60 4.00 9.42 -0.84
C ASP A 60 2.96 10.39 -0.27
N SER A 61 1.83 9.89 0.23
CA SER A 61 0.83 10.70 0.95
C SER A 61 1.10 10.74 2.46
N VAL A 62 0.51 11.74 3.11
CA VAL A 62 0.39 11.85 4.57
C VAL A 62 -1.10 11.71 4.90
N ALA A 63 -1.41 10.79 5.82
CA ALA A 63 -2.77 10.56 6.31
C ALA A 63 -2.78 10.63 7.83
N GLU A 64 -3.65 11.49 8.39
CA GLU A 64 -3.74 11.77 9.84
C GLU A 64 -2.40 12.18 10.45
N GLY A 65 -1.69 13.08 9.77
CA GLY A 65 -0.36 13.53 10.17
C GLY A 65 0.74 12.47 10.13
N ARG A 66 0.50 11.29 9.53
CA ARG A 66 1.48 10.20 9.40
C ARG A 66 1.85 9.95 7.95
N PRO A 67 3.15 9.96 7.57
CA PRO A 67 3.57 9.52 6.24
C PRO A 67 3.18 8.06 6.01
N VAL A 68 2.46 7.78 4.93
CA VAL A 68 1.95 6.43 4.63
C VAL A 68 3.11 5.45 4.46
N TYR A 69 4.19 5.85 3.77
CA TYR A 69 5.40 5.03 3.62
C TYR A 69 5.97 4.58 4.97
N ASP A 70 6.14 5.50 5.92
CA ASP A 70 6.71 5.21 7.24
C ASP A 70 5.83 4.24 8.04
N VAL A 71 4.51 4.41 7.95
CA VAL A 71 3.58 3.49 8.61
C VAL A 71 3.74 2.07 8.04
N ARG A 72 3.80 1.92 6.72
CA ARG A 72 4.01 0.63 6.06
C ARG A 72 5.36 0.01 6.41
N HIS A 73 6.41 0.80 6.44
CA HIS A 73 7.74 0.35 6.86
C HIS A 73 7.73 -0.19 8.31
N ARG A 74 7.11 0.54 9.24
CA ARG A 74 6.95 0.10 10.64
C ARG A 74 6.09 -1.16 10.77
N ILE A 75 5.07 -1.34 9.95
CA ILE A 75 4.28 -2.58 9.90
C ILE A 75 5.21 -3.77 9.59
N GLY A 76 6.13 -3.62 8.63
CA GLY A 76 7.15 -4.62 8.31
C GLY A 76 8.08 -4.95 9.48
N GLN A 77 8.59 -3.91 10.16
CA GLN A 77 9.42 -4.07 11.35
C GLN A 77 8.68 -4.76 12.49
N GLN A 78 7.40 -4.44 12.68
CA GLN A 78 6.57 -5.07 13.70
C GLN A 78 6.30 -6.55 13.38
N LEU A 79 6.02 -6.87 12.11
CA LEU A 79 5.85 -8.25 11.66
C LEU A 79 7.12 -9.09 11.90
N ALA A 80 8.31 -8.53 11.68
CA ALA A 80 9.58 -9.20 11.99
C ALA A 80 9.74 -9.56 13.48
N ARG A 81 9.18 -8.75 14.39
CA ARG A 81 9.20 -9.02 15.83
C ARG A 81 8.18 -10.07 16.24
N GLU A 82 7.00 -10.04 15.62
CA GLU A 82 5.89 -10.95 15.93
C GLU A 82 6.09 -12.34 15.32
N ALA A 83 6.75 -12.43 14.16
CA ALA A 83 6.96 -13.66 13.41
C ALA A 83 8.42 -13.77 12.90
N PRO A 84 9.40 -13.90 13.80
CA PRO A 84 10.80 -14.09 13.39
C PRO A 84 10.95 -15.41 12.63
N ILE A 85 11.69 -15.38 11.53
CA ILE A 85 11.94 -16.54 10.68
C ILE A 85 13.34 -16.47 10.09
N ASP A 86 13.97 -17.62 9.88
CA ASP A 86 15.24 -17.71 9.18
C ASP A 86 15.00 -18.04 7.70
N ALA A 87 15.56 -17.22 6.82
CA ALA A 87 15.43 -17.32 5.37
C ALA A 87 16.60 -16.61 4.69
N ASP A 88 16.74 -16.83 3.38
CA ASP A 88 17.91 -16.34 2.66
C ASP A 88 17.63 -15.00 1.98
N ILE A 89 16.36 -14.72 1.65
CA ILE A 89 15.92 -13.45 1.04
C ILE A 89 14.50 -13.05 1.46
N VAL A 90 14.26 -11.75 1.49
CA VAL A 90 12.96 -11.10 1.62
C VAL A 90 12.52 -10.57 0.26
N VAL A 91 11.33 -10.94 -0.19
CA VAL A 91 10.77 -10.58 -1.49
C VAL A 91 9.39 -9.96 -1.31
N PRO A 92 9.15 -8.71 -1.74
CA PRO A 92 7.80 -8.15 -1.74
C PRO A 92 6.97 -8.70 -2.89
N VAL A 93 5.66 -8.82 -2.67
CA VAL A 93 4.66 -8.80 -3.73
C VAL A 93 4.49 -7.33 -4.16
N PRO A 94 4.86 -6.96 -5.40
CA PRO A 94 4.80 -5.58 -5.84
C PRO A 94 3.35 -5.11 -6.10
N ASP A 95 3.02 -3.83 -5.87
CA ASP A 95 3.92 -2.73 -5.49
C ASP A 95 3.74 -2.27 -4.03
N SER A 96 2.58 -2.54 -3.44
CA SER A 96 2.14 -2.03 -2.14
C SER A 96 2.95 -2.55 -0.96
N ALA A 97 3.43 -3.81 -1.03
CA ALA A 97 4.17 -4.45 0.07
C ALA A 97 5.67 -4.07 0.13
N ARG A 98 6.17 -3.26 -0.82
CA ARG A 98 7.60 -2.89 -0.89
C ARG A 98 8.11 -2.25 0.42
N PRO A 99 7.44 -1.25 1.02
CA PRO A 99 7.91 -0.66 2.28
C PRO A 99 7.85 -1.64 3.46
N GLN A 100 6.82 -2.48 3.55
CA GLN A 100 6.68 -3.53 4.56
C GLN A 100 7.83 -4.53 4.45
N ALA A 101 8.14 -5.01 3.25
CA ALA A 101 9.25 -5.93 3.00
C ALA A 101 10.61 -5.31 3.33
N LEU A 102 10.81 -4.03 3.02
CA LEU A 102 12.02 -3.31 3.42
C LEU A 102 12.15 -3.24 4.94
N GLY A 103 11.09 -2.83 5.64
CA GLY A 103 11.10 -2.76 7.11
C GLY A 103 11.33 -4.13 7.77
N PHE A 104 10.76 -5.20 7.21
CA PHE A 104 10.99 -6.56 7.68
C PHE A 104 12.45 -7.00 7.46
N SER A 105 13.01 -6.72 6.28
CA SER A 105 14.41 -7.00 5.93
C SER A 105 15.38 -6.30 6.87
N GLU A 106 15.19 -5.00 7.12
CA GLU A 106 16.03 -4.23 8.04
C GLU A 106 15.95 -4.73 9.49
N ALA A 107 14.76 -5.10 9.95
CA ALA A 107 14.56 -5.60 11.30
C ALA A 107 15.14 -7.01 11.53
N THR A 108 15.18 -7.85 10.49
CA THR A 108 15.68 -9.23 10.57
C THR A 108 17.13 -9.39 10.12
N GLY A 109 17.66 -8.45 9.34
CA GLY A 109 18.95 -8.56 8.66
C GLY A 109 18.92 -9.45 7.42
N ILE A 110 17.78 -10.04 7.04
CA ILE A 110 17.65 -10.88 5.86
C ILE A 110 17.67 -9.98 4.61
N PRO A 111 18.51 -10.25 3.58
CA PRO A 111 18.62 -9.40 2.41
C PRO A 111 17.30 -9.23 1.63
N TYR A 112 16.96 -7.98 1.30
CA TYR A 112 15.85 -7.65 0.41
C TYR A 112 16.21 -7.89 -1.07
N ALA A 113 15.28 -8.43 -1.85
CA ALA A 113 15.44 -8.62 -3.29
C ALA A 113 14.14 -8.44 -4.08
N GLU A 114 14.23 -7.77 -5.23
CA GLU A 114 13.15 -7.66 -6.23
C GLU A 114 13.07 -8.94 -7.08
N ALA A 115 12.56 -10.02 -6.50
CA ALA A 115 12.48 -11.31 -7.17
C ALA A 115 11.12 -11.60 -7.84
N LEU A 116 10.15 -10.68 -7.70
CA LEU A 116 8.88 -10.69 -8.41
C LEU A 116 8.71 -9.36 -9.16
N ILE A 117 8.54 -9.44 -10.49
CA ILE A 117 8.40 -8.28 -11.35
C ILE A 117 6.95 -8.15 -11.81
N LYS A 118 6.33 -7.02 -11.49
CA LYS A 118 5.00 -6.69 -11.99
C LYS A 118 5.07 -6.31 -13.46
N ASN A 119 4.29 -7.00 -14.29
CA ASN A 119 4.07 -6.61 -15.66
C ASN A 119 3.16 -5.37 -15.69
N ARG A 120 3.70 -4.23 -16.12
CA ARG A 120 2.97 -2.95 -16.19
C ARG A 120 2.13 -2.80 -17.46
N PHE A 121 2.28 -3.72 -18.42
CA PHE A 121 1.62 -3.67 -19.72
C PHE A 121 0.40 -4.60 -19.81
N VAL A 122 -0.05 -5.15 -18.68
CA VAL A 122 -1.27 -5.96 -18.66
C VAL A 122 -2.48 -5.04 -18.79
N GLU A 123 -3.05 -4.99 -19.99
CA GLU A 123 -4.27 -4.25 -20.26
C GLU A 123 -5.51 -4.93 -19.66
N ARG A 124 -6.62 -4.19 -19.61
CA ARG A 124 -7.91 -4.70 -19.15
C ARG A 124 -8.39 -5.77 -20.13
N THR A 125 -8.65 -6.98 -19.64
CA THR A 125 -9.19 -8.06 -20.47
C THR A 125 -10.72 -7.93 -20.58
N PHE A 126 -11.19 -7.60 -21.79
CA PHE A 126 -12.63 -7.54 -22.10
C PHE A 126 -13.17 -8.96 -22.32
N ILE A 127 -14.15 -9.34 -21.50
CA ILE A 127 -14.99 -10.55 -21.56
C ILE A 127 -14.24 -11.82 -22.02
N LEU A 128 -13.62 -12.52 -21.06
CA LEU A 128 -13.04 -13.84 -21.30
C LEU A 128 -14.06 -14.96 -20.98
N PRO A 129 -14.43 -15.79 -21.97
CA PRO A 129 -15.47 -16.81 -21.81
C PRO A 129 -15.05 -18.04 -20.99
N ASP A 130 -13.75 -18.24 -20.72
CA ASP A 130 -13.22 -19.46 -20.10
C ASP A 130 -12.44 -19.15 -18.80
N GLN A 131 -12.72 -19.90 -17.73
CA GLN A 131 -12.11 -19.77 -16.41
C GLN A 131 -10.62 -20.17 -16.40
N LYS A 132 -10.23 -21.16 -17.22
CA LYS A 132 -8.82 -21.60 -17.34
C LYS A 132 -7.92 -20.50 -17.90
N ARG A 133 -8.45 -19.66 -18.79
CA ARG A 133 -7.70 -18.51 -19.34
C ARG A 133 -7.51 -17.39 -18.32
N ARG A 134 -8.41 -17.23 -17.34
CA ARG A 134 -8.24 -16.24 -16.26
C ARG A 134 -7.14 -16.62 -15.29
N GLU A 135 -6.98 -17.91 -14.99
CA GLU A 135 -5.89 -18.41 -14.13
C GLU A 135 -4.52 -18.19 -14.80
N GLN A 136 -4.42 -18.41 -16.12
CA GLN A 136 -3.20 -18.10 -16.88
C GLN A 136 -2.83 -16.61 -16.88
N GLU A 137 -3.79 -15.68 -16.72
CA GLU A 137 -3.51 -14.24 -16.68
C GLU A 137 -2.90 -13.76 -15.36
N VAL A 138 -3.04 -14.49 -14.25
CA VAL A 138 -2.29 -14.15 -13.02
C VAL A 138 -0.78 -14.30 -13.27
N ARG A 139 -0.37 -15.35 -13.99
CA ARG A 139 1.02 -15.51 -14.45
C ARG A 139 1.49 -14.41 -15.40
N VAL A 140 0.57 -13.70 -16.06
CA VAL A 140 0.89 -12.55 -16.91
C VAL A 140 1.17 -11.28 -16.08
N LYS A 141 0.68 -11.21 -14.83
CA LYS A 141 0.77 -10.02 -13.98
C LYS A 141 2.05 -9.95 -13.15
N LEU A 142 2.54 -11.08 -12.64
CA LEU A 142 3.73 -11.16 -11.80
C LEU A 142 4.68 -12.23 -12.34
N HIS A 143 5.91 -11.83 -12.62
CA HIS A 143 6.94 -12.72 -13.16
C HIS A 143 8.07 -12.93 -12.14
N PRO A 144 8.36 -14.17 -11.73
CA PRO A 144 9.50 -14.45 -10.88
C PRO A 144 10.82 -14.28 -11.62
N VAL A 145 11.87 -13.91 -10.88
CA VAL A 145 13.26 -13.85 -11.36
C VAL A 145 13.99 -15.12 -10.87
N PRO A 146 14.11 -16.18 -11.68
CA PRO A 146 14.56 -17.48 -11.17
C PRO A 146 15.98 -17.46 -10.59
N GLY A 147 16.86 -16.60 -11.12
CA GLY A 147 18.23 -16.44 -10.63
C GLY A 147 18.33 -15.91 -9.20
N LEU A 148 17.29 -15.22 -8.70
CA LEU A 148 17.22 -14.74 -7.32
C LEU A 148 16.57 -15.77 -6.39
N LEU A 149 15.70 -16.64 -6.91
CA LEU A 149 14.87 -17.55 -6.10
C LEU A 149 15.42 -18.97 -5.98
N LYS A 150 16.10 -19.48 -7.01
CA LYS A 150 16.44 -20.90 -7.12
C LYS A 150 17.32 -21.36 -5.95
N GLY A 151 16.82 -22.35 -5.21
CA GLY A 151 17.53 -22.98 -4.08
C GLY A 151 17.59 -22.14 -2.80
N ARG A 152 16.83 -21.04 -2.72
CA ARG A 152 16.78 -20.16 -1.55
C ARG A 152 15.47 -20.33 -0.78
N ARG A 153 15.53 -20.16 0.53
CA ARG A 153 14.37 -19.97 1.42
C ARG A 153 13.93 -18.51 1.29
N VAL A 154 12.66 -18.30 0.95
CA VAL A 154 12.12 -16.98 0.60
C VAL A 154 11.06 -16.58 1.61
N VAL A 155 11.20 -15.38 2.18
CA VAL A 155 10.09 -14.69 2.85
C VAL A 155 9.37 -13.85 1.82
N LEU A 156 8.18 -14.29 1.42
CA LEU A 156 7.31 -13.52 0.54
C LEU A 156 6.41 -12.62 1.39
N LEU A 157 6.51 -11.30 1.23
CA LEU A 157 5.65 -10.34 1.91
C LEU A 157 4.59 -9.78 0.97
N ASP A 158 3.33 -9.93 1.36
CA ASP A 158 2.17 -9.29 0.72
C ASP A 158 1.52 -8.32 1.71
N ASP A 159 0.80 -7.31 1.23
CA ASP A 159 0.13 -6.35 2.11
C ASP A 159 -1.12 -6.93 2.77
N SER A 160 -1.81 -7.84 2.09
CA SER A 160 -3.07 -8.42 2.55
C SER A 160 -3.41 -9.71 1.80
N ILE A 161 -4.23 -10.55 2.42
CA ILE A 161 -4.81 -11.75 1.80
C ILE A 161 -6.33 -11.62 1.87
N VAL A 162 -7.00 -11.47 0.72
CA VAL A 162 -8.47 -11.35 0.67
C VAL A 162 -9.11 -12.70 0.34
N ARG A 163 -8.77 -13.29 -0.81
CA ARG A 163 -9.32 -14.59 -1.27
C ARG A 163 -8.26 -15.69 -1.33
N GLY A 164 -6.99 -15.35 -1.23
CA GLY A 164 -5.87 -16.29 -1.30
C GLY A 164 -5.56 -16.90 -2.68
N THR A 165 -6.41 -16.70 -3.70
CA THR A 165 -6.17 -17.23 -5.05
C THR A 165 -4.89 -16.70 -5.69
N THR A 166 -4.62 -15.40 -5.54
CA THR A 166 -3.38 -14.79 -6.05
C THR A 166 -2.15 -15.35 -5.34
N LEU A 167 -2.20 -15.46 -4.01
CA LEU A 167 -1.09 -16.02 -3.23
C LEU A 167 -0.79 -17.48 -3.62
N ARG A 168 -1.82 -18.30 -3.86
CA ARG A 168 -1.67 -19.69 -4.34
C ARG A 168 -1.02 -19.82 -5.71
N GLU A 169 -1.11 -18.79 -6.56
CA GLU A 169 -0.43 -18.79 -7.87
C GLU A 169 1.01 -18.27 -7.77
N ILE A 170 1.32 -17.48 -6.74
CA ILE A 170 2.68 -16.95 -6.50
C ILE A 170 3.57 -17.98 -5.81
N VAL A 171 3.01 -18.76 -4.86
CA VAL A 171 3.71 -19.81 -4.08
C VAL A 171 3.63 -21.16 -4.79
#